data_AF-A0A6B8QNY7-F1
#
_entry.id   AF-A0A6B8QNY7-F1
#
_cell.length_a   1.000
_cell.length_b   1.000
_cell.length_c   1.000
_cell.angle_alpha   90.00
_cell.angle_beta   90.00
_cell.angle_gamma   90.00
#
_symmetry.space_group_name_H-M   'P 1'
#
loop_
_entity.id
_entity.type
_entity.pdbx_description
1 polymer ?
#
loop_
_entity_poly.entity_id
_entity_poly.type
_entity_poly.pdbx_seq_one_letter_code
_entity_poly.pdbx_strand_id
1 'polypeptide(L)'
;MSRALPSCTHLVLDAAQPEVREQWYRRSAYSADGELLYTGTPFAHLSAVSPIVARTSTDDPFLRWVTTQRPNLRWGVLLESRASSQQLASHFQHWLTILNDQGNEVLWRFMTLKYCRIS
;
A
#
# COMPACT_ATOMS: atom_id res chain seq x y z
N MET A 1 0.66 -25.76 18.89
CA MET A 1 -0.33 -25.71 17.79
C MET A 1 -0.71 -24.25 17.56
N SER A 2 -0.17 -23.60 16.52
CA SER A 2 -0.50 -22.20 16.22
C SER A 2 -1.82 -22.16 15.47
N ARG A 3 -2.85 -21.52 16.06
CA ARG A 3 -4.15 -21.31 15.41
C ARG A 3 -3.92 -20.31 14.28
N ALA A 4 -4.02 -20.77 13.03
CA ALA A 4 -3.88 -19.90 11.87
C ALA A 4 -4.90 -18.75 11.97
N LEU A 5 -4.42 -17.51 12.06
CA LEU A 5 -5.28 -16.33 12.00
C LEU A 5 -5.94 -16.26 10.61
N PRO A 6 -7.20 -15.83 10.50
CA PRO A 6 -7.82 -15.62 9.19
C PRO A 6 -7.01 -14.56 8.40
N SER A 7 -6.81 -14.79 7.11
CA SER A 7 -6.17 -13.81 6.23
C SER A 7 -7.06 -12.58 6.07
N CYS A 8 -6.47 -11.40 6.17
CA CYS A 8 -7.11 -10.12 5.92
C CYS A 8 -6.68 -9.58 4.55
N THR A 9 -7.62 -8.93 3.85
CA THR A 9 -7.29 -8.18 2.64
C THR A 9 -6.70 -6.83 3.04
N HIS A 10 -5.61 -6.46 2.39
CA HIS A 10 -4.98 -5.16 2.52
C HIS A 10 -4.77 -4.57 1.13
N LEU A 11 -4.54 -3.27 1.09
CA LEU A 11 -4.11 -2.56 -0.10
C LEU A 11 -2.76 -1.90 0.17
N VAL A 12 -1.95 -1.80 -0.88
CA VAL A 12 -0.87 -0.81 -0.96
C VAL A 12 -1.27 0.21 -2.01
N LEU A 13 -1.53 1.43 -1.57
CA LEU A 13 -1.98 2.56 -2.38
C LEU A 13 -0.79 3.31 -2.97
N ASP A 14 -0.77 3.54 -4.29
CA ASP A 14 0.16 4.48 -4.91
C ASP A 14 -0.34 5.92 -4.70
N ALA A 15 -0.08 6.46 -3.51
CA ALA A 15 -0.56 7.77 -3.08
C ALA A 15 0.07 8.95 -3.87
N ALA A 16 1.08 8.69 -4.70
CA ALA A 16 1.64 9.67 -5.61
C ALA A 16 0.76 9.91 -6.86
N GLN A 17 -0.19 9.01 -7.14
CA GLN A 17 -1.13 9.20 -8.24
C GLN A 17 -2.11 10.33 -7.90
N PRO A 18 -2.38 11.25 -8.85
CA PRO A 18 -3.36 12.31 -8.64
C PRO A 18 -4.71 11.74 -8.19
N GLU A 19 -5.34 12.43 -7.24
CA GLU A 19 -6.66 12.11 -6.67
C GLU A 19 -6.75 10.78 -5.88
N VAL A 20 -5.87 9.79 -6.10
CA VAL A 20 -5.98 8.46 -5.50
C VAL A 20 -6.01 8.52 -3.98
N ARG A 21 -5.08 9.27 -3.37
CA ARG A 21 -4.99 9.44 -1.92
C ARG A 21 -6.24 10.11 -1.35
N GLU A 22 -6.69 11.19 -1.97
CA GLU A 22 -7.85 11.95 -1.52
C GLU A 22 -9.14 11.15 -1.65
N GLN A 23 -9.30 10.41 -2.74
CA GLN A 23 -10.46 9.54 -2.98
C GLN A 23 -10.45 8.36 -2.02
N TRP A 24 -9.28 7.82 -1.68
CA TRP A 24 -9.16 6.78 -0.65
C TRP A 24 -9.61 7.30 0.72
N TYR A 25 -9.08 8.44 1.20
CA TYR A 25 -9.53 9.03 2.47
C TYR A 25 -11.02 9.38 2.48
N ARG A 26 -11.57 9.82 1.34
CA ARG A 26 -12.99 10.20 1.22
C ARG A 26 -13.93 9.00 1.25
N ARG A 27 -13.52 7.85 0.71
CA ARG A 27 -14.42 6.73 0.38
C ARG A 27 -14.19 5.50 1.22
N SER A 28 -12.95 5.23 1.62
CA SER A 28 -12.62 4.01 2.32
C SER A 28 -13.11 4.06 3.76
N ALA A 29 -13.77 2.98 4.18
CA ALA A 29 -14.12 2.78 5.59
C ALA A 29 -12.90 2.44 6.45
N TYR A 30 -11.74 2.18 5.84
CA TYR A 30 -10.51 1.74 6.49
C TYR A 30 -9.43 2.83 6.51
N SER A 31 -9.79 4.07 6.17
CA SER A 31 -8.81 5.14 6.01
C SER A 31 -8.06 5.51 7.30
N ALA A 32 -8.62 5.17 8.46
CA ALA A 32 -7.99 5.37 9.77
C ALA A 32 -6.85 4.38 10.06
N ASP A 33 -6.83 3.21 9.40
CA ASP A 33 -5.84 2.14 9.61
C ASP A 33 -4.65 2.23 8.63
N GLY A 34 -4.44 3.41 8.04
CA GLY A 34 -3.43 3.64 7.01
C GLY A 34 -2.04 3.92 7.56
N GLU A 35 -1.07 3.13 7.14
CA GLU A 35 0.34 3.26 7.47
C GLU A 35 1.12 3.83 6.28
N LEU A 36 1.86 4.92 6.49
CA LEU A 36 2.73 5.49 5.46
C LEU A 36 4.04 4.70 5.39
N LEU A 37 4.36 4.18 4.21
CA LEU A 37 5.59 3.41 4.03
C LEU A 37 6.86 4.21 4.31
N TYR A 38 6.90 5.51 4.04
CA TYR A 38 8.12 6.29 4.24
C TYR A 38 8.35 6.72 5.70
N THR A 39 7.40 6.48 6.61
CA THR A 39 7.56 6.79 8.04
C THR A 39 8.77 6.06 8.62
N GLY A 40 9.62 6.78 9.35
CA GLY A 40 10.82 6.20 9.97
C GLY A 40 11.96 5.87 8.99
N THR A 41 11.85 6.28 7.73
CA THR A 41 12.90 6.12 6.71
C THR A 41 13.52 7.47 6.33
N PRO A 42 14.68 7.51 5.63
CA PRO A 42 15.23 8.75 5.08
C PRO A 42 14.25 9.54 4.18
N PHE A 43 13.24 8.87 3.62
CA PHE A 43 12.22 9.47 2.74
C PHE A 43 11.01 10.01 3.48
N ALA A 44 11.01 10.06 4.82
CA ALA A 44 9.86 10.54 5.61
C ALA A 44 9.40 11.96 5.21
N HIS A 45 10.30 12.79 4.70
CA HIS A 45 10.00 14.12 4.17
C HIS A 45 9.08 14.10 2.93
N LEU A 46 8.97 12.96 2.23
CA LEU A 46 8.09 12.74 1.07
C LEU A 46 6.72 12.16 1.49
N SER A 47 6.26 12.43 2.71
CA SER A 47 5.00 11.89 3.26
C SER A 47 3.77 12.19 2.39
N ALA A 48 3.77 13.28 1.62
CA ALA A 48 2.70 13.64 0.69
C ALA A 48 2.48 12.60 -0.41
N VAL A 49 3.54 11.92 -0.84
CA VAL A 49 3.54 10.91 -1.91
C VAL A 49 3.88 9.50 -1.42
N SER A 50 4.06 9.33 -0.11
CA SER A 50 4.34 8.04 0.50
C SER A 50 3.22 7.05 0.21
N PRO A 51 3.53 5.84 -0.31
CA PRO A 51 2.55 4.79 -0.42
C PRO A 51 1.91 4.49 0.94
N ILE A 52 0.65 4.05 0.90
CA ILE A 52 -0.14 3.76 2.11
C ILE A 52 -0.46 2.26 2.13
N VAL A 53 -0.18 1.61 3.25
CA VAL A 53 -0.64 0.25 3.53
C VAL A 53 -1.84 0.33 4.46
N ALA A 54 -2.96 -0.26 4.08
CA ALA A 54 -4.14 -0.26 4.92
C ALA A 54 -4.89 -1.58 4.79
N ARG A 55 -5.66 -1.92 5.84
CA ARG A 55 -6.70 -2.95 5.72
C ARG A 55 -7.75 -2.50 4.71
N THR A 56 -8.41 -3.47 4.10
CA THR A 56 -9.54 -3.22 3.21
C THR A 56 -10.49 -4.42 3.23
N SER A 57 -11.64 -4.25 2.59
CA SER A 57 -12.59 -5.31 2.25
C SER A 57 -12.87 -5.24 0.75
N THR A 58 -13.29 -6.36 0.14
CA THR A 58 -13.81 -6.38 -1.23
C THR A 58 -15.01 -5.44 -1.44
N ASP A 59 -15.73 -5.12 -0.36
CA ASP A 59 -16.87 -4.20 -0.35
C ASP A 59 -16.51 -2.75 -0.01
N ASP A 60 -15.21 -2.43 0.09
CA ASP A 60 -14.76 -1.07 0.34
C ASP A 60 -15.26 -0.13 -0.77
N PRO A 61 -15.97 0.98 -0.45
CA PRO A 61 -16.43 1.95 -1.44
C PRO A 61 -15.32 2.53 -2.31
N PHE A 62 -14.09 2.63 -1.81
CA PHE A 62 -12.93 3.00 -2.63
C PHE A 62 -12.66 1.97 -3.71
N LEU A 63 -12.65 0.67 -3.38
CA LEU A 63 -12.42 -0.40 -4.36
C LEU A 63 -13.53 -0.47 -5.40
N ARG A 64 -14.80 -0.29 -5.00
CA ARG A 64 -15.90 -0.15 -5.95
C ARG A 64 -15.71 1.05 -6.87
N TRP A 65 -15.27 2.19 -6.35
CA TRP A 65 -15.01 3.39 -7.17
C TRP A 65 -13.90 3.17 -8.20
N VAL A 66 -12.72 2.66 -7.79
CA VAL A 66 -11.61 2.44 -8.74
C VAL A 66 -11.97 1.39 -9.80
N THR A 67 -12.68 0.33 -9.43
CA THR A 67 -13.03 -0.75 -10.37
C THR A 67 -14.12 -0.36 -11.36
N THR A 68 -15.10 0.44 -10.94
CA THR A 68 -16.25 0.79 -11.79
C THR A 68 -16.08 2.11 -12.56
N GLN A 69 -15.48 3.13 -11.93
CA GLN A 69 -15.40 4.47 -12.49
C GLN A 69 -14.02 4.82 -13.04
N ARG A 70 -12.97 4.12 -12.61
CA ARG A 70 -11.57 4.38 -13.02
C ARG A 70 -10.80 3.09 -13.36
N PRO A 71 -11.32 2.19 -14.23
CA PRO A 71 -10.74 0.85 -14.43
C PRO A 71 -9.30 0.84 -14.96
N ASN A 72 -8.85 1.93 -15.60
CA ASN A 72 -7.49 2.08 -16.12
C ASN A 72 -6.53 2.79 -15.16
N LEU A 73 -7.02 3.26 -14.00
CA LEU A 73 -6.21 3.96 -13.02
C LEU A 73 -5.31 2.97 -12.29
N ARG A 74 -4.00 3.23 -12.27
CA ARG A 74 -3.02 2.46 -11.51
C ARG A 74 -3.00 2.94 -10.06
N TRP A 75 -4.03 2.58 -9.31
CA TRP A 75 -4.23 3.08 -7.94
C TRP A 75 -3.36 2.37 -6.89
N GLY A 76 -2.88 1.16 -7.19
CA GLY A 76 -2.16 0.33 -6.22
C GLY A 76 -2.38 -1.15 -6.46
N VAL A 77 -2.24 -1.93 -5.39
CA VAL A 77 -2.33 -3.40 -5.43
C VAL A 77 -3.10 -3.92 -4.23
N LEU A 78 -3.76 -5.08 -4.39
CA LEU A 78 -4.32 -5.85 -3.28
C LEU A 78 -3.34 -6.94 -2.83
N LEU A 79 -3.37 -7.21 -1.54
CA LEU A 79 -2.62 -8.30 -0.92
C LEU A 79 -3.45 -8.99 0.14
N GLU A 80 -3.25 -10.29 0.27
CA GLU A 80 -3.79 -11.08 1.38
C GLU A 80 -2.67 -11.42 2.34
N SER A 81 -2.86 -11.12 3.62
CA SER A 81 -1.90 -11.46 4.66
C SER A 81 -2.58 -11.60 6.02
N ARG A 82 -1.96 -12.36 6.91
CA ARG A 82 -2.35 -12.43 8.33
C ARG A 82 -1.70 -11.32 9.17
N ALA A 83 -0.70 -10.64 8.63
CA ALA A 83 -0.02 -9.54 9.29
C ALA A 83 -0.92 -8.29 9.35
N SER A 84 -0.70 -7.42 10.34
CA SER A 84 -1.34 -6.11 10.41
C SER A 84 -0.77 -5.13 9.37
N SER A 85 -1.48 -4.03 9.09
CA SER A 85 -0.97 -2.94 8.24
C SER A 85 0.41 -2.46 8.70
N GLN A 86 0.61 -2.33 10.01
CA GLN A 86 1.88 -1.89 10.61
C GLN A 86 3.01 -2.90 10.36
N GLN A 87 2.74 -4.20 10.54
CA GLN A 87 3.72 -5.25 10.27
C GLN A 87 4.09 -5.30 8.78
N LEU A 88 3.09 -5.15 7.90
CA LEU A 88 3.30 -5.08 6.45
C LEU A 88 4.09 -3.83 6.06
N ALA A 89 3.76 -2.67 6.63
CA ALA A 89 4.49 -1.43 6.38
C ALA A 89 5.95 -1.55 6.80
N SER A 90 6.21 -2.08 8.00
CA SER A 90 7.57 -2.37 8.48
C SER A 90 8.29 -3.38 7.59
N HIS A 91 7.61 -4.41 7.10
CA HIS A 91 8.21 -5.36 6.15
C HIS A 91 8.62 -4.67 4.84
N PHE A 92 7.72 -3.90 4.24
CA PHE A 92 8.00 -3.19 2.99
C PHE A 92 9.07 -2.10 3.14
N GLN A 93 9.15 -1.45 4.31
CA GLN A 93 10.19 -0.46 4.60
C GLN A 93 11.61 -0.98 4.39
N HIS A 94 11.86 -2.25 4.71
CA HIS A 94 13.16 -2.88 4.48
C HIS A 94 13.49 -3.05 2.99
N TRP A 95 12.51 -2.98 2.09
CA TRP A 95 12.66 -3.17 0.65
C TRP A 95 12.42 -1.89 -0.15
N LEU A 96 12.23 -0.75 0.52
CA LEU A 96 11.98 0.51 -0.16
C LEU A 96 13.16 1.01 -0.97
N THR A 97 14.36 0.50 -0.73
CA THR A 97 15.56 0.97 -1.42
C THR A 97 16.32 -0.16 -2.08
N ILE A 98 16.88 0.17 -3.24
CA ILE A 98 17.85 -0.64 -3.95
C ILE A 98 19.07 0.23 -4.24
N LEU A 99 20.22 -0.39 -4.44
CA LEU A 99 21.39 0.31 -4.97
C LEU A 99 21.30 0.34 -6.49
N ASN A 100 21.49 1.51 -7.10
CA ASN A 100 21.65 1.59 -8.55
C ASN A 100 23.06 1.12 -8.98
N ASP A 101 23.32 1.13 -10.28
CA ASP A 101 24.61 0.78 -10.89
C ASP A 101 25.78 1.66 -10.43
N GLN A 102 25.48 2.84 -9.87
CA GLN A 102 26.46 3.77 -9.30
C GLN A 102 26.61 3.62 -7.77
N GLY A 103 25.93 2.65 -7.15
CA GLY A 103 25.95 2.44 -5.70
C GLY A 103 25.12 3.45 -4.89
N ASN A 104 24.30 4.27 -5.56
CA ASN A 104 23.41 5.21 -4.89
C ASN A 104 22.12 4.51 -4.45
N GLU A 105 21.66 4.84 -3.25
CA GLU A 105 20.39 4.35 -2.72
C GLU A 105 19.23 5.04 -3.46
N VAL A 106 18.42 4.25 -4.17
CA VAL A 106 17.25 4.73 -4.93
C VAL A 106 15.98 4.03 -4.47
N LEU A 107 14.86 4.75 -4.55
CA LEU A 107 13.59 4.26 -4.07
C LEU A 107 12.96 3.25 -5.04
N TRP A 108 12.69 2.04 -4.56
CA TRP A 108 11.96 1.03 -5.29
C TRP A 108 10.46 1.29 -5.20
N ARG A 109 9.84 1.62 -6.33
CA ARG A 109 8.38 1.82 -6.42
C ARG A 109 7.70 0.58 -6.99
N PHE A 110 6.67 0.11 -6.30
CA PHE A 110 5.75 -0.95 -6.74
C PHE A 110 4.94 -0.49 -7.97
N MET A 111 5.55 -0.44 -9.16
CA MET A 111 4.89 0.12 -10.36
C MET A 111 4.10 -0.89 -11.20
N THR A 112 4.09 -2.20 -10.85
CA THR A 112 3.54 -3.21 -11.78
C THR A 112 3.06 -4.54 -11.18
N LEU A 113 2.65 -4.63 -9.90
CA LEU A 113 2.14 -5.91 -9.36
C LEU A 113 0.61 -5.91 -9.29
N LYS A 114 -0.08 -6.55 -10.23
CA LYS A 114 -1.56 -6.68 -10.15
C LYS A 114 -2.03 -7.62 -9.03
N TYR A 115 -1.15 -8.47 -8.50
CA TYR A 115 -1.42 -9.38 -7.37
C TYR A 115 -0.09 -9.76 -6.70
N CYS A 116 0.00 -9.69 -5.37
CA CYS A 116 1.15 -10.18 -4.61
C CYS A 116 0.65 -10.87 -3.33
N ARG A 117 1.01 -12.14 -3.12
CA ARG A 117 0.67 -12.90 -1.90
C ARG A 117 1.93 -13.02 -1.06
N ILE A 118 1.92 -12.42 0.12
CA ILE A 118 3.03 -12.48 1.08
C ILE A 118 2.60 -13.43 2.20
N SER A 119 3.24 -14.60 2.24
CA SER A 119 2.97 -15.68 3.20
C SER A 119 3.62 -15.44 4.55
#